data_AF-A0A452VIY2-F1
#
_entry.id   AF-A0A452VIY2-F1
#
_cell.length_a   1.000
_cell.length_b   1.000
_cell.length_c   1.000
_cell.angle_alpha   90.00
_cell.angle_beta   90.00
_cell.angle_gamma   90.00
#
_symmetry.space_group_name_H-M   'P 1'
#
loop_
_entity.id
_entity.type
_entity.pdbx_description
1 polymer ?
#
loop_
_entity_poly.entity_id
_entity_poly.type
_entity_poly.pdbx_seq_one_letter_code
_entity_poly.pdbx_strand_id
1 'polypeptide(L)' 'MTSIKEQAAISRLLSFLQDWDNAGKVARSHILDNFIKTNQGKTSPELEQEFSQGASLFLARLTTWLRLMYPC' A
#
# COMPACT_ATOMS: atom_id res chain seq x y z
N MET A 1 -7.57 -9.41 22.20
CA MET A 1 -8.56 -8.37 21.85
C MET A 1 -7.82 -7.30 21.08
N THR A 2 -7.99 -7.25 19.76
CA THR A 2 -7.48 -6.12 18.96
C THR A 2 -8.27 -4.88 19.34
N SER A 3 -7.57 -3.76 19.52
CA SER A 3 -8.20 -2.49 19.88
C SER A 3 -9.10 -2.00 18.73
N ILE A 4 -10.20 -1.30 19.03
CA ILE A 4 -11.11 -0.72 18.01
C ILE A 4 -10.32 0.14 16.99
N LYS A 5 -9.24 0.78 17.45
CA LYS A 5 -8.33 1.56 16.59
C LYS A 5 -7.53 0.70 15.62
N GLU A 6 -7.06 -0.47 16.04
CA GLU A 6 -6.34 -1.41 15.18
C GLU A 6 -7.27 -2.00 14.13
N GLN A 7 -8.50 -2.38 14.52
CA GLN A 7 -9.49 -2.89 13.60
C GLN A 7 -9.83 -1.87 12.49
N ALA A 8 -9.97 -0.59 12.86
CA ALA A 8 -10.20 0.48 11.89
C ALA A 8 -9.00 0.69 10.96
N ALA A 9 -7.78 0.58 11.48
CA ALA A 9 -6.55 0.72 10.69
C ALA A 9 -6.38 -0.45 9.71
N ILE A 10 -6.66 -1.68 10.16
CA ILE A 10 -6.69 -2.88 9.32
C ILE A 10 -7.75 -2.77 8.23
N SER A 11 -8.98 -2.32 8.56
CA SER A 11 -10.03 -2.13 7.55
C SER A 11 -9.62 -1.11 6.49
N ARG A 12 -8.99 0.00 6.88
CA ARG A 12 -8.47 1.00 5.92
C ARG A 12 -7.36 0.43 5.03
N LEU A 13 -6.45 -0.35 5.61
CA LEU A 13 -5.40 -1.05 4.86
C LEU A 13 -6.02 -2.00 3.83
N LEU A 14 -6.99 -2.82 4.22
CA LEU A 14 -7.64 -3.77 3.33
C LEU A 14 -8.38 -3.05 2.20
N SER A 15 -9.11 -1.98 2.50
CA SER A 15 -9.74 -1.14 1.47
C SER A 15 -8.71 -0.54 0.51
N PHE A 16 -7.59 -0.02 1.02
CA PHE A 16 -6.51 0.51 0.19
C PHE A 16 -5.90 -0.55 -0.74
N LEU A 17 -5.66 -1.76 -0.23
CA LEU A 17 -5.14 -2.87 -1.05
C LEU A 17 -6.17 -3.29 -2.12
N GLN A 18 -7.45 -3.33 -1.76
CA GLN A 18 -8.53 -3.64 -2.69
C GLN A 18 -8.67 -2.56 -3.78
N ASP A 19 -8.51 -1.29 -3.44
CA ASP A 19 -8.51 -0.18 -4.40
C ASP A 19 -7.33 -0.31 -5.36
N TRP A 20 -6.13 -0.66 -4.86
CA TRP A 20 -4.96 -0.94 -5.71
C TRP A 20 -5.20 -2.11 -6.67
N ASP A 21 -5.77 -3.21 -6.17
CA ASP A 21 -6.02 -4.43 -6.94
C ASP A 21 -7.05 -4.17 -8.05
N ASN A 22 -8.09 -3.36 -7.78
CA ASN A 22 -9.11 -2.99 -8.77
C ASN A 22 -8.72 -1.79 -9.66
N ALA A 23 -7.69 -1.03 -9.31
CA ALA A 23 -7.30 0.17 -10.04
C ALA A 23 -6.69 -0.14 -11.42
N GLY A 24 -7.05 0.66 -12.41
CA GLY A 24 -6.36 0.71 -13.71
C GLY A 24 -5.00 1.40 -13.65
N LYS A 25 -4.24 1.38 -14.75
CA LYS A 25 -2.87 1.95 -14.82
C LYS A 25 -2.76 3.39 -14.29
N VAL A 26 -3.70 4.26 -14.67
CA VAL A 26 -3.71 5.68 -14.25
C VAL A 26 -3.99 5.81 -12.76
N ALA A 27 -5.01 5.11 -12.26
CA ALA A 27 -5.36 5.12 -10.84
C ALA A 27 -4.23 4.55 -9.96
N ARG A 28 -3.58 3.45 -10.39
CA ARG A 28 -2.38 2.91 -9.72
C ARG A 28 -1.25 3.94 -9.67
N SER A 29 -1.02 4.69 -10.74
CA SER A 29 -0.02 5.77 -10.74
C SER A 29 -0.35 6.86 -9.72
N HIS A 30 -1.61 7.25 -9.57
CA HIS A 30 -2.03 8.22 -8.56
C HIS A 30 -1.91 7.68 -7.13
N ILE A 31 -2.30 6.43 -6.90
CA ILE A 31 -2.13 5.76 -5.60
C ILE A 31 -0.65 5.71 -5.22
N LEU A 32 0.23 5.38 -6.18
CA LEU A 32 1.67 5.33 -5.96
C LEU A 32 2.25 6.72 -5.67
N ASP A 33 1.86 7.75 -6.43
CA ASP A 33 2.32 9.13 -6.23
C ASP A 33 1.92 9.65 -4.83
N ASN A 34 0.67 9.41 -4.43
CA ASN A 34 0.20 9.74 -3.08
C ASN A 34 0.97 8.95 -2.01
N PHE A 35 1.20 7.66 -2.22
CA PHE A 35 1.96 6.82 -1.30
C PHE A 35 3.38 7.35 -1.11
N ILE A 36 4.07 7.73 -2.19
CA ILE A 36 5.43 8.28 -2.14
C ILE A 36 5.43 9.61 -1.39
N LYS A 37 4.52 10.53 -1.72
CA LYS A 37 4.43 11.85 -1.06
C LYS A 37 4.15 11.73 0.44
N THR A 38 3.29 10.79 0.82
CA THR A 38 2.90 10.60 2.23
C THR A 38 4.01 9.94 3.05
N ASN A 39 4.90 9.17 2.40
CA ASN A 39 5.93 8.37 3.05
C ASN A 39 7.35 8.82 2.74
N GLN A 40 7.52 10.01 2.15
CA GLN A 40 8.82 10.56 1.84
C GLN A 40 9.64 10.78 3.12
N GLY A 41 10.87 10.27 3.13
CA GLY A 41 11.79 10.41 4.28
C GLY A 41 11.53 9.45 5.43
N LYS A 42 10.54 8.55 5.33
CA LYS A 42 10.30 7.50 6.34
C LYS A 42 11.22 6.31 6.13
N THR A 43 11.68 5.75 7.24
CA THR A 43 12.41 4.48 7.26
C THR A 43 11.44 3.30 7.10
N SER A 44 11.97 2.12 6.74
CA SER A 44 11.14 0.93 6.55
C SER A 44 10.31 0.55 7.80
N PRO A 45 10.84 0.62 9.05
CA PRO A 45 10.05 0.33 10.24
C PRO A 45 8.92 1.35 10.49
N GLU A 46 9.18 2.64 10.24
CA GLU A 46 8.17 3.70 10.39
C GLU A 46 7.05 3.55 9.36
N LEU A 47 7.42 3.21 8.14
CA LEU A 47 6.47 2.93 7.07
C LEU A 47 5.55 1.76 7.45
N GLU A 48 6.11 0.65 7.91
CA GLU A 48 5.32 -0.51 8.35
C GLU A 48 4.41 -0.14 9.52
N GLN A 49 4.90 0.61 10.51
CA GLN A 49 4.09 1.02 11.65
C GLN A 49 2.91 1.90 11.24
N GLU A 50 3.11 2.87 10.33
CA GLU A 50 2.02 3.70 9.82
C GLU A 50 1.03 2.93 8.95
N PHE A 51 1.51 1.95 8.19
CA PHE A 51 0.68 1.12 7.33
C PHE A 51 0.13 -0.13 8.03
N SER A 52 0.07 -0.14 9.37
CA SER A 52 -0.47 -1.26 10.16
C SER A 52 0.20 -2.62 9.84
N GLN A 53 1.51 -2.61 9.64
CA GLN A 53 2.34 -3.74 9.22
C GLN A 53 2.00 -4.29 7.82
N GLY A 54 1.35 -3.47 6.98
CA GLY A 54 0.91 -3.81 5.64
C GLY A 54 1.73 -3.20 4.51
N ALA A 55 2.83 -2.49 4.80
CA ALA A 55 3.56 -1.77 3.78
C ALA A 55 4.33 -2.72 2.86
N SER A 56 5.05 -3.69 3.41
CA SER A 56 5.71 -4.77 2.66
C SER A 56 4.72 -5.52 1.76
N LEU A 57 3.52 -5.77 2.26
CA LEU A 57 2.46 -6.43 1.52
C LEU A 57 1.99 -5.60 0.31
N PHE A 58 1.92 -4.26 0.45
CA PHE A 58 1.65 -3.36 -0.68
C PHE A 58 2.82 -3.34 -1.69
N LEU A 59 4.06 -3.24 -1.21
CA LEU A 59 5.26 -3.23 -2.06
C LEU A 59 5.42 -4.54 -2.86
N ALA A 60 5.03 -5.68 -2.28
CA ALA A 60 4.99 -6.96 -2.99
C ALA A 60 3.98 -6.96 -4.14
N ARG A 61 2.79 -6.40 -3.94
CA ARG A 61 1.77 -6.21 -5.01
C ARG A 61 2.27 -5.26 -6.09
N LEU A 62 2.89 -4.14 -5.70
CA LEU A 62 3.50 -3.19 -6.63
C LEU A 62 4.55 -3.86 -7.51
N THR A 63 5.47 -4.63 -6.90
CA THR A 63 6.53 -5.34 -7.62
C THR A 63 5.96 -6.35 -8.61
N THR A 64 4.93 -7.08 -8.19
CA THR A 64 4.22 -8.04 -9.06
C THR A 64 3.57 -7.33 -10.24
N TRP A 65 2.88 -6.22 -9.98
CA TRP A 65 2.26 -5.43 -11.04
C TRP A 65 3.28 -4.90 -12.06
N LEU A 66 4.43 -4.39 -11.60
CA LEU A 66 5.50 -3.92 -12.49
C LEU A 66 6.03 -5.04 -13.39
N ARG A 67 6.25 -6.25 -12.85
CA ARG A 67 6.68 -7.40 -13.65
C ARG A 67 5.65 -7.82 -14.69
N LEU A 68 4.36 -7.71 -14.38
CA LEU A 68 3.28 -8.06 -15.32
C LEU A 68 3.11 -7.00 -16.43
N MET A 69 3.31 -5.73 -16.12
CA MET A 69 3.14 -4.64 -17.08
C MET A 69 4.37 -4.41 -17.96
N TYR A 70 5.55 -4.74 -17.44
CA TYR A 70 6.83 -4.61 -18.13
C TYR A 70 7.52 -5.97 -18.17
N PRO A 71 6.95 -6.96 -18.89
CA PRO A 71 7.64 -8.22 -19.11
C PRO A 71 8.89 -7.93 -19.95
N CYS A 72 10.03 -8.45 -19.47
CA CYS A 72 11.30 -8.42 -20.20
C CYS A 72 11.23 -9.23 -21.49
#